data_AF-A0A2L0B7T6-F1
#
_entry.id   AF-A0A2L0B7T6-F1
#
_cell.length_a   1.000
_cell.length_b   1.000
_cell.length_c   1.000
_cell.angle_alpha   90.00
_cell.angle_beta   90.00
_cell.angle_gamma   90.00
#
_symmetry.space_group_name_H-M   'P 1'
#
loop_
_entity.id
_entity.type
_entity.pdbx_description
1 polymer ?
#
loop_
_entity_poly.entity_id
_entity_poly.type
_entity_poly.pdbx_seq_one_letter_code
_entity_poly.pdbx_strand_id
1 'polypeptide(L)'
;SKVNFCATSPCQNGGVCTTIHAGHKCTCTEGFYGKNCEFSGYDCDSDPCQNGGLCRISDGGGYICECPVGTTGANCEIDSLNECHANPCKHPEAICQDKLGDYACYCPAKHTGKNCEIYDRSAQGGLGRAVTPKMDVNNFYAKDLERQRQQCNLNRCPLKRGNGRCDEECNTYACEFDGNDCSLGINPWENCTASIRCWEVFMDGVCNEDCNNPQCLFDGRDCERLLPPCNPVYDAYCQKHYANGFCDYGCNNAEC
;
A
#
# COMPACT_ATOMS: atom_id res chain seq x y z
N SER A 1 25.92 59.79 -19.17
CA SER A 1 26.86 58.66 -19.25
C SER A 1 26.24 57.42 -18.65
N LYS A 2 26.25 56.29 -19.35
CA LYS A 2 25.78 55.00 -18.81
C LYS A 2 26.90 54.46 -17.93
N VAL A 3 26.68 54.37 -16.61
CA VAL A 3 27.67 53.83 -15.67
C VAL A 3 27.80 52.32 -15.94
N ASN A 4 29.02 51.84 -16.17
CA ASN A 4 29.30 50.42 -16.33
C ASN A 4 29.65 49.82 -14.95
N PHE A 5 28.66 49.21 -14.30
CA PHE A 5 28.83 48.59 -12.99
C PHE A 5 29.67 47.31 -13.03
N CYS A 6 30.00 46.79 -14.22
CA CYS A 6 30.89 45.63 -14.39
C CYS A 6 32.37 46.01 -14.60
N ALA A 7 32.71 47.31 -14.64
CA ALA A 7 34.08 47.77 -14.90
C ALA A 7 35.10 47.28 -13.86
N THR A 8 34.66 47.03 -12.63
CA THR A 8 35.50 46.53 -11.53
C THR A 8 35.46 45.00 -11.39
N SER A 9 34.85 44.28 -12.34
CA SER A 9 34.66 42.82 -12.28
C SER A 9 34.12 42.34 -10.93
N PRO A 10 32.91 42.79 -10.51
CA PRO A 10 32.39 42.50 -9.18
C PRO A 10 32.02 41.03 -8.95
N CYS A 11 31.83 40.23 -10.01
CA CYS A 11 31.49 38.82 -9.91
C CYS A 11 32.75 37.96 -9.69
N GLN A 12 32.70 37.07 -8.70
CA GLN A 12 33.75 36.15 -8.30
C GLN A 12 33.52 34.75 -8.89
N ASN A 13 34.50 33.85 -8.70
CA ASN A 13 34.40 32.41 -9.01
C ASN A 13 33.93 32.08 -10.44
N GLY A 14 34.26 32.92 -11.43
CA GLY A 14 33.88 32.70 -12.82
C GLY A 14 32.47 33.21 -13.19
N GLY A 15 31.80 33.92 -12.30
CA GLY A 15 30.49 34.52 -12.57
C GLY A 15 30.52 35.59 -13.67
N VAL A 16 29.46 35.61 -14.49
CA VAL A 16 29.31 36.54 -15.61
C VAL A 16 28.58 37.81 -15.16
N CYS A 17 29.23 38.98 -15.30
CA CYS A 17 28.66 40.27 -14.93
C CYS A 17 27.81 40.90 -16.03
N THR A 18 26.60 41.33 -15.70
CA THR A 18 25.72 42.10 -16.59
C THR A 18 25.31 43.43 -15.93
N THR A 19 25.46 44.55 -16.64
CA THR A 19 24.97 45.86 -16.17
C THR A 19 23.45 45.95 -16.32
N ILE A 20 22.76 46.34 -15.25
CA ILE A 20 21.30 46.54 -15.20
C ILE A 20 20.97 48.01 -14.89
N HIS A 21 19.68 48.39 -14.96
CA HIS A 21 19.22 49.78 -14.78
C HIS A 21 19.68 50.43 -13.46
N ALA A 22 19.87 49.64 -12.41
CA ALA A 22 20.28 50.11 -11.09
C ALA A 22 21.40 49.24 -10.48
N GLY A 23 22.48 49.00 -11.23
CA GLY A 23 23.67 48.31 -10.73
C GLY A 23 24.19 47.20 -11.65
N HIS A 24 24.69 46.12 -11.06
CA HIS A 24 25.09 44.91 -11.77
C HIS A 24 24.30 43.69 -11.28
N LYS A 25 24.23 42.67 -12.15
CA LYS A 25 23.76 41.33 -11.82
C LYS A 25 24.85 40.34 -12.20
N CYS A 26 25.21 39.46 -11.28
CA CYS A 26 26.10 38.33 -11.55
C CYS A 26 25.28 37.08 -11.88
N THR A 27 25.64 36.38 -12.94
CA THR A 27 25.17 35.03 -13.23
C THR A 27 26.28 34.07 -12.81
N CYS A 28 26.04 33.29 -11.76
CA CYS A 28 27.04 32.40 -11.19
C CYS A 28 27.19 31.10 -11.97
N THR A 29 28.41 30.55 -11.96
CA THR A 29 28.70 29.20 -12.43
C THR A 29 28.13 28.17 -11.47
N GLU A 30 27.95 26.94 -11.96
CA GLU A 30 27.42 25.83 -11.16
C GLU A 30 28.23 25.64 -9.86
N GLY A 31 27.53 25.47 -8.74
CA GLY A 31 28.15 25.35 -7.42
C GLY A 31 28.57 26.67 -6.76
N PHE A 32 28.24 27.84 -7.33
CA PHE A 32 28.48 29.15 -6.70
C PHE A 32 27.21 29.98 -6.65
N TYR A 33 27.09 30.82 -5.61
CA TYR A 33 25.92 31.63 -5.36
C TYR A 33 26.27 32.90 -4.56
N GLY A 34 25.26 33.73 -4.28
CA GLY A 34 25.43 35.06 -3.69
C GLY A 34 25.37 36.18 -4.74
N LYS A 35 25.28 37.41 -4.26
CA LYS A 35 25.10 38.61 -5.11
C LYS A 35 26.24 38.79 -6.12
N ASN A 36 27.44 38.37 -5.73
CA ASN A 36 28.68 38.45 -6.49
C ASN A 36 29.27 37.07 -6.76
N CYS A 37 28.53 35.98 -6.59
CA CYS A 37 29.05 34.61 -6.68
C CYS A 37 30.20 34.32 -5.72
N GLU A 38 30.19 34.97 -4.55
CA GLU A 38 31.24 34.91 -3.53
C GLU A 38 31.17 33.62 -2.68
N PHE A 39 30.04 32.92 -2.70
CA PHE A 39 29.82 31.71 -1.91
C PHE A 39 29.85 30.45 -2.78
N SER A 40 30.37 29.35 -2.24
CA SER A 40 30.39 28.03 -2.87
C SER A 40 29.34 27.12 -2.23
N GLY A 41 28.50 26.48 -3.04
CA GLY A 41 27.30 25.73 -2.68
C GLY A 41 27.54 24.35 -2.05
N TYR A 42 28.35 24.27 -1.00
CA TYR A 42 28.55 23.05 -0.20
C TYR A 42 27.80 23.10 1.15
N ASP A 43 27.03 24.16 1.45
CA ASP A 43 26.43 24.35 2.78
C ASP A 43 25.30 23.36 3.09
N CYS A 44 24.63 22.82 2.06
CA CYS A 44 23.68 21.73 2.24
C CYS A 44 24.31 20.33 2.12
N ASP A 45 25.58 20.22 1.70
CA ASP A 45 26.23 18.91 1.48
C ASP A 45 26.48 18.16 2.78
N SER A 46 26.53 18.86 3.91
CA SER A 46 26.61 18.25 5.23
C SER A 46 25.26 17.82 5.80
N ASP A 47 24.17 17.92 5.02
CA ASP A 47 22.79 17.64 5.44
C ASP A 47 22.44 18.26 6.81
N PRO A 48 22.56 19.59 6.98
CA PRO A 48 22.44 20.22 8.30
C PRO A 48 21.01 20.18 8.87
N CYS A 49 20.00 19.99 8.03
CA CYS A 49 18.59 19.94 8.43
C CYS A 49 18.21 18.55 8.95
N GLN A 50 17.68 18.49 10.16
CA GLN A 50 17.31 17.26 10.84
C GLN A 50 15.84 16.90 10.60
N ASN A 51 15.46 15.67 10.96
CA ASN A 51 14.06 15.21 11.02
C ASN A 51 13.27 15.37 9.71
N GLY A 52 13.94 15.28 8.56
CA GLY A 52 13.30 15.42 7.25
C GLY A 52 13.11 16.88 6.81
N GLY A 53 13.77 17.83 7.47
CA GLY A 53 13.87 19.23 7.00
C GLY A 53 14.52 19.32 5.62
N LEU A 54 13.97 20.18 4.76
CA LEU A 54 14.51 20.43 3.43
C LEU A 54 15.56 21.54 3.51
N CYS A 55 16.81 21.22 3.19
CA CYS A 55 17.89 22.19 3.10
C CYS A 55 17.77 23.01 1.82
N ARG A 56 17.83 24.34 1.95
CA ARG A 56 17.94 25.27 0.82
C ARG A 56 19.12 26.19 1.02
N ILE A 57 19.80 26.52 -0.06
CA ILE A 57 20.85 27.53 -0.04
C ILE A 57 20.21 28.92 0.07
N SER A 58 20.71 29.74 0.98
CA SER A 58 20.23 31.10 1.21
C SER A 58 20.83 32.07 0.20
N ASP A 59 20.02 32.99 -0.34
CA ASP A 59 20.48 34.02 -1.28
C ASP A 59 21.58 34.93 -0.71
N GLY A 60 21.67 35.03 0.62
CA GLY A 60 22.65 35.84 1.35
C GLY A 60 23.93 35.13 1.78
N GLY A 61 24.10 33.84 1.45
CA GLY A 61 25.16 32.99 2.03
C GLY A 61 24.61 32.03 3.09
N GLY A 62 25.13 30.81 3.12
CA GLY A 62 24.74 29.73 4.04
C GLY A 62 23.51 28.94 3.59
N TYR A 63 22.87 28.25 4.53
CA TYR A 63 21.68 27.44 4.30
C TYR A 63 20.49 27.90 5.16
N ILE A 64 19.29 27.48 4.77
CA ILE A 64 18.06 27.57 5.55
C ILE A 64 17.36 26.21 5.51
N CYS A 65 16.85 25.78 6.66
CA CYS A 65 16.05 24.56 6.76
C CYS A 65 14.56 24.90 6.71
N GLU A 66 13.86 24.31 5.74
CA GLU A 66 12.40 24.29 5.74
C GLU A 66 11.93 23.11 6.58
N CYS A 67 11.47 23.40 7.80
CA CYS A 67 11.11 22.39 8.77
C CYS A 67 9.74 21.76 8.48
N PRO A 68 9.62 20.42 8.57
CA PRO A 68 8.33 19.75 8.47
C PRO A 68 7.43 20.12 9.64
N VAL A 69 6.12 19.94 9.43
CA VAL A 69 5.09 20.16 10.45
C VAL A 69 5.46 19.40 11.72
N GLY A 70 5.39 20.08 12.86
CA GLY A 70 5.75 19.52 14.16
C GLY A 70 7.18 19.84 14.59
N THR A 71 8.05 20.32 13.70
CA THR A 71 9.43 20.70 14.05
C THR A 71 9.72 22.19 13.85
N THR A 72 10.67 22.72 14.61
CA THR A 72 11.18 24.10 14.50
C THR A 72 12.66 24.17 14.91
N GLY A 73 13.25 25.36 14.92
CA GLY A 73 14.68 25.57 15.16
C GLY A 73 15.47 25.84 13.87
N ALA A 74 16.75 26.13 14.01
CA ALA A 74 17.60 26.48 12.86
C ALA A 74 17.85 25.27 11.94
N ASN A 75 17.85 24.07 12.54
CA ASN A 75 18.10 22.79 11.90
C ASN A 75 16.92 21.81 12.08
N CYS A 76 15.73 22.30 12.43
CA CYS A 76 14.54 21.48 12.71
C CYS A 76 14.72 20.50 13.89
N GLU A 77 15.49 20.93 14.89
CA GLU A 77 15.87 20.16 16.08
C GLU A 77 14.90 20.28 17.27
N ILE A 78 13.95 21.22 17.21
CA ILE A 78 13.01 21.52 18.29
C ILE A 78 11.64 20.91 17.98
N ASP A 79 11.09 20.20 18.95
CA ASP A 79 9.73 19.66 18.87
C ASP A 79 8.72 20.75 19.21
N SER A 80 7.76 20.97 18.34
CA SER A 80 6.74 22.01 18.47
C SER A 80 5.32 21.46 18.53
N LEU A 81 5.13 20.15 18.35
CA LEU A 81 3.81 19.52 18.34
C LEU A 81 3.88 18.15 19.00
N ASN A 82 3.03 17.91 19.98
CA ASN A 82 2.80 16.55 20.48
C ASN A 82 1.75 15.85 19.63
N GLU A 83 2.15 14.93 18.74
CA GLU A 83 1.20 14.25 17.85
C GLU A 83 0.29 13.25 18.57
N CYS A 84 0.68 12.78 19.76
CA CYS A 84 -0.14 11.87 20.54
C CYS A 84 -1.45 12.49 21.05
N HIS A 85 -1.56 13.82 21.14
CA HIS A 85 -2.79 14.50 21.51
C HIS A 85 -3.96 14.24 20.53
N ALA A 86 -3.67 13.89 19.28
CA ALA A 86 -4.68 13.55 18.28
C ALA A 86 -5.19 12.09 18.40
N ASN A 87 -4.68 11.31 19.35
CA ASN A 87 -4.95 9.88 19.51
C ASN A 87 -4.77 9.09 18.19
N PRO A 88 -3.58 9.12 17.57
CA PRO A 88 -3.39 8.54 16.24
C PRO A 88 -3.42 7.01 16.21
N CYS A 89 -3.15 6.32 17.33
CA CYS A 89 -3.14 4.87 17.44
C CYS A 89 -4.57 4.30 17.49
N LYS A 90 -4.87 3.27 16.68
CA LYS A 90 -6.24 2.78 16.43
C LYS A 90 -6.87 1.92 17.53
N HIS A 91 -6.08 1.52 18.53
CA HIS A 91 -6.53 0.62 19.59
C HIS A 91 -6.37 1.27 20.97
N PRO A 92 -7.32 1.07 21.89
CA PRO A 92 -7.25 1.63 23.23
C PRO A 92 -6.09 1.04 24.06
N GLU A 93 -5.64 -0.18 23.75
CA GLU A 93 -4.48 -0.80 24.38
C GLU A 93 -3.15 -0.33 23.76
N ALA A 94 -3.18 0.41 22.65
CA ALA A 94 -1.98 0.91 22.02
C ALA A 94 -1.42 2.12 22.77
N ILE A 95 -0.11 2.12 23.02
CA ILE A 95 0.56 3.22 23.72
C ILE A 95 1.13 4.18 22.68
N CYS A 96 0.71 5.45 22.72
CA CYS A 96 1.33 6.49 21.91
C CYS A 96 2.53 7.09 22.65
N GLN A 97 3.67 7.20 21.97
CA GLN A 97 4.85 7.89 22.43
C GLN A 97 5.22 9.01 21.46
N ASP A 98 5.24 10.23 21.97
CA ASP A 98 5.65 11.43 21.25
C ASP A 98 7.12 11.39 20.87
N LYS A 99 7.45 11.89 19.69
CA LYS A 99 8.82 12.01 19.19
C LYS A 99 8.97 13.32 18.43
N LEU A 100 10.23 13.75 18.28
CA LEU A 100 10.56 14.97 17.56
C LEU A 100 10.03 14.92 16.11
N GLY A 101 8.94 15.62 15.83
CA GLY A 101 8.29 15.70 14.52
C GLY A 101 7.57 14.42 14.06
N ASP A 102 7.33 13.46 14.95
CA ASP A 102 6.57 12.24 14.66
C ASP A 102 6.08 11.57 15.95
N TYR A 103 5.38 10.45 15.85
CA TYR A 103 5.01 9.63 17.01
C TYR A 103 5.26 8.15 16.74
N ALA A 104 5.27 7.38 17.82
CA ALA A 104 5.32 5.93 17.80
C ALA A 104 4.10 5.36 18.50
N CYS A 105 3.36 4.49 17.82
CA CYS A 105 2.38 3.63 18.46
C CYS A 105 3.02 2.31 18.85
N TYR A 106 2.82 1.83 20.08
CA TYR A 106 3.13 0.47 20.48
C TYR A 106 1.87 -0.36 20.40
N CYS A 107 1.83 -1.25 19.42
CA CYS A 107 0.67 -2.03 19.06
C CYS A 107 0.46 -3.23 19.99
N PRO A 108 -0.81 -3.55 20.32
CA PRO A 108 -1.14 -4.79 21.00
C PRO A 108 -0.81 -6.00 20.14
N ALA A 109 -0.83 -7.19 20.76
CA ALA A 109 -0.67 -8.44 20.03
C ALA A 109 -1.71 -8.54 18.90
N LYS A 110 -1.28 -9.15 17.79
CA LYS A 110 -2.01 -9.29 16.53
C LYS A 110 -2.23 -8.01 15.72
N HIS A 111 -1.63 -6.88 16.12
CA HIS A 111 -1.72 -5.61 15.40
C HIS A 111 -0.35 -5.06 15.05
N THR A 112 -0.25 -4.49 13.83
CA THR A 112 0.95 -3.89 13.24
C THR A 112 0.56 -2.66 12.41
N GLY A 113 1.51 -2.02 11.72
CA GLY A 113 1.30 -0.73 11.03
C GLY A 113 1.75 0.46 11.87
N LYS A 114 1.83 1.65 11.27
CA LYS A 114 2.35 2.85 11.96
C LYS A 114 1.43 3.23 13.13
N ASN A 115 0.14 3.02 12.95
CA ASN A 115 -0.93 3.40 13.86
C ASN A 115 -1.66 2.17 14.44
N CYS A 116 -1.10 0.97 14.28
CA CYS A 116 -1.69 -0.31 14.68
C CYS A 116 -2.95 -0.71 13.90
N GLU A 117 -3.10 -0.20 12.68
CA GLU A 117 -4.25 -0.38 11.80
C GLU A 117 -4.27 -1.72 11.05
N ILE A 118 -3.17 -2.46 11.04
CA ILE A 118 -3.03 -3.72 10.29
C ILE A 118 -3.18 -4.89 11.24
N TYR A 119 -4.11 -5.80 10.96
CA TYR A 119 -4.24 -7.06 11.70
C TYR A 119 -3.31 -8.12 11.12
N ASP A 120 -2.48 -8.74 11.97
CA ASP A 120 -1.62 -9.86 11.65
C ASP A 120 -1.67 -10.84 12.82
N ARG A 121 -2.34 -11.99 12.65
CA ARG A 121 -2.53 -13.00 13.70
C ARG A 121 -1.21 -13.52 14.30
N SER A 122 -0.12 -13.47 13.54
CA SER A 122 1.21 -13.91 13.99
C SER A 122 1.99 -12.83 14.73
N ALA A 123 1.56 -11.57 14.64
CA ALA A 123 2.25 -10.46 15.26
C ALA A 123 2.14 -10.53 16.79
N GLN A 124 3.29 -10.44 17.45
CA GLN A 124 3.36 -10.36 18.92
C GLN A 124 3.02 -8.96 19.45
N GLY A 125 2.75 -8.00 18.56
CA GLY A 125 2.64 -6.57 18.88
C GLY A 125 4.01 -5.90 18.93
N GLY A 126 4.07 -4.71 19.54
CA GLY A 126 5.30 -3.94 19.69
C GLY A 126 5.31 -2.65 18.87
N LEU A 127 6.50 -2.11 18.58
CA LEU A 127 6.61 -0.81 17.90
C LEU A 127 5.96 -0.85 16.52
N GLY A 128 4.91 -0.06 16.36
CA GLY A 128 4.25 0.23 15.09
C GLY A 128 5.25 0.83 14.12
N ARG A 129 5.39 0.19 12.98
CA ARG A 129 6.27 0.64 11.91
C ARG A 129 5.42 0.93 10.69
N ALA A 130 5.70 2.04 10.03
CA ALA A 130 5.21 2.25 8.69
C ALA A 130 5.63 1.04 7.86
N VAL A 131 4.65 0.35 7.27
CA VAL A 131 4.92 -0.67 6.27
C VAL A 131 5.51 0.07 5.08
N THR A 132 6.84 0.20 5.06
CA THR A 132 7.54 0.45 3.81
C THR A 132 7.33 -0.82 2.99
N PRO A 133 6.74 -0.74 1.78
CA PRO A 133 6.49 -1.92 0.97
C PRO A 133 7.85 -2.54 0.60
N LYS A 134 8.32 -3.48 1.42
CA LYS A 134 9.54 -4.24 1.15
C LYS A 134 9.14 -5.45 0.31
N MET A 135 9.53 -5.39 -0.97
CA MET A 135 9.34 -6.44 -1.99
C MET A 135 7.88 -6.83 -2.29
N ASP A 136 7.15 -5.82 -2.75
CA ASP A 136 6.15 -5.80 -3.82
C ASP A 136 5.47 -7.12 -4.29
N VAL A 137 4.64 -7.71 -3.41
CA VAL A 137 3.61 -8.69 -3.80
C VAL A 137 2.56 -8.05 -4.73
N ASN A 138 2.36 -6.72 -4.63
CA ASN A 138 1.54 -5.95 -5.55
C ASN A 138 2.09 -5.97 -6.98
N ASN A 139 3.42 -6.08 -7.20
CA ASN A 139 4.01 -6.21 -8.54
C ASN A 139 3.69 -7.55 -9.18
N PHE A 140 3.72 -8.65 -8.42
CA PHE A 140 3.44 -9.98 -8.98
C PHE A 140 1.99 -10.07 -9.42
N TYR A 141 1.05 -9.68 -8.57
CA TYR A 141 -0.38 -9.71 -8.90
C TYR A 141 -0.77 -8.65 -9.94
N ALA A 142 -0.22 -7.44 -9.90
CA ALA A 142 -0.48 -6.46 -10.97
C ALA A 142 0.09 -6.94 -12.31
N LYS A 143 1.27 -7.58 -12.32
CA LYS A 143 1.83 -8.19 -13.53
C LYS A 143 1.04 -9.41 -14.00
N ASP A 144 0.54 -10.23 -13.07
CA ASP A 144 -0.28 -11.39 -13.39
C ASP A 144 -1.63 -10.95 -13.97
N LEU A 145 -2.29 -9.97 -13.36
CA LEU A 145 -3.53 -9.39 -13.86
C LEU A 145 -3.33 -8.73 -15.22
N GLU A 146 -2.22 -8.01 -15.42
CA GLU A 146 -1.87 -7.42 -16.71
C GLU A 146 -1.61 -8.49 -17.77
N ARG A 147 -0.92 -9.59 -17.42
CA ARG A 147 -0.73 -10.75 -18.30
C ARG A 147 -2.07 -11.39 -18.67
N GLN A 148 -2.97 -11.60 -17.70
CA GLN A 148 -4.29 -12.16 -17.95
C GLN A 148 -5.12 -11.23 -18.86
N ARG A 149 -5.08 -9.90 -18.66
CA ARG A 149 -5.72 -8.92 -19.56
C ARG A 149 -5.18 -8.99 -20.98
N GLN A 150 -3.87 -9.14 -21.14
CA GLN A 150 -3.26 -9.36 -22.46
C GLN A 150 -3.73 -10.67 -23.08
N GLN A 151 -3.84 -11.75 -22.29
CA GLN A 151 -4.38 -13.03 -22.73
C GLN A 151 -5.84 -12.90 -23.19
N CYS A 152 -6.69 -12.14 -22.47
CA CYS A 152 -8.07 -11.86 -22.87
C CYS A 152 -8.13 -11.19 -24.26
N ASN A 153 -7.23 -10.24 -24.51
CA ASN A 153 -7.13 -9.55 -25.79
C ASN A 153 -6.67 -10.49 -26.93
N LEU A 154 -5.67 -11.33 -26.67
CA LEU A 154 -5.19 -12.34 -27.63
C LEU A 154 -6.27 -13.37 -27.99
N ASN A 155 -7.02 -13.83 -26.99
CA ASN A 155 -8.12 -14.78 -27.14
C ASN A 155 -9.41 -14.16 -27.72
N ARG A 156 -9.40 -12.84 -27.94
CA ARG A 156 -10.53 -12.05 -28.44
C ARG A 156 -11.78 -12.14 -27.55
N CYS A 157 -11.58 -12.26 -26.25
CA CYS A 157 -12.66 -12.35 -25.26
C CYS A 157 -13.67 -11.19 -25.30
N PRO A 158 -13.28 -9.93 -25.65
CA PRO A 158 -14.27 -8.86 -25.80
C PRO A 158 -15.36 -9.08 -26.87
N LEU A 159 -15.12 -9.96 -27.86
CA LEU A 159 -16.12 -10.32 -28.89
C LEU A 159 -16.96 -11.54 -28.49
N LYS A 160 -16.52 -12.25 -27.45
CA LYS A 160 -17.13 -13.48 -26.96
C LYS A 160 -18.00 -13.22 -25.74
N ARG A 161 -17.62 -12.27 -24.87
CA ARG A 161 -18.34 -11.94 -23.63
C ARG A 161 -19.84 -11.66 -23.84
N GLY A 162 -20.67 -12.24 -22.97
CA GLY A 162 -22.12 -12.01 -22.94
C GLY A 162 -22.89 -12.59 -24.13
N ASN A 163 -22.34 -13.60 -24.80
CA ASN A 163 -22.97 -14.32 -25.92
C ASN A 163 -23.84 -15.51 -25.46
N GLY A 164 -23.88 -15.80 -24.15
CA GLY A 164 -24.65 -16.90 -23.56
C GLY A 164 -23.99 -18.28 -23.66
N ARG A 165 -22.71 -18.35 -24.05
CA ARG A 165 -21.90 -19.56 -24.13
C ARG A 165 -20.60 -19.32 -23.38
N CYS A 166 -20.31 -20.17 -22.40
CA CYS A 166 -19.03 -20.11 -21.70
C CYS A 166 -17.86 -20.52 -22.61
N ASP A 167 -17.02 -19.57 -22.99
CA ASP A 167 -15.73 -19.80 -23.64
C ASP A 167 -14.64 -19.94 -22.56
N GLU A 168 -14.15 -21.18 -22.33
CA GLU A 168 -13.24 -21.53 -21.21
C GLU A 168 -11.95 -20.68 -21.20
N GLU A 169 -11.42 -20.31 -22.37
CA GLU A 169 -10.24 -19.45 -22.48
C GLU A 169 -10.46 -17.99 -22.04
N CYS A 170 -11.72 -17.61 -21.83
CA CYS A 170 -12.17 -16.31 -21.32
C CYS A 170 -12.73 -16.40 -19.89
N ASN A 171 -12.72 -17.60 -19.28
CA ASN A 171 -13.18 -17.83 -17.91
C ASN A 171 -12.11 -17.43 -16.87
N THR A 172 -11.73 -16.15 -16.87
CA THR A 172 -10.83 -15.59 -15.85
C THR A 172 -11.42 -14.30 -15.30
N TYR A 173 -11.00 -13.92 -14.09
CA TYR A 173 -11.42 -12.64 -13.49
C TYR A 173 -11.07 -11.44 -14.38
N ALA A 174 -9.87 -11.45 -15.00
CA ALA A 174 -9.43 -10.38 -15.88
C ALA A 174 -10.31 -10.22 -17.14
N CYS A 175 -10.97 -11.29 -17.59
CA CYS A 175 -11.92 -11.28 -18.70
C CYS A 175 -13.38 -11.19 -18.22
N GLU A 176 -13.63 -10.87 -16.95
CA GLU A 176 -14.96 -10.81 -16.34
C GLU A 176 -15.76 -12.11 -16.49
N PHE A 177 -15.08 -13.26 -16.39
CA PHE A 177 -15.69 -14.59 -16.52
C PHE A 177 -16.51 -14.73 -17.81
N ASP A 178 -15.95 -14.25 -18.92
CA ASP A 178 -16.60 -14.19 -20.24
C ASP A 178 -17.89 -13.35 -20.24
N GLY A 179 -17.87 -12.20 -19.58
CA GLY A 179 -19.07 -11.36 -19.41
C GLY A 179 -20.16 -12.05 -18.60
N ASN A 180 -19.75 -12.86 -17.63
CA ASN A 180 -20.57 -13.73 -16.79
C ASN A 180 -21.21 -14.95 -17.50
N ASP A 181 -20.87 -15.24 -18.77
CA ASP A 181 -21.38 -16.44 -19.44
C ASP A 181 -20.88 -17.74 -18.77
N CYS A 182 -19.70 -17.69 -18.15
CA CYS A 182 -19.13 -18.80 -17.38
C CYS A 182 -19.52 -18.80 -15.89
N SER A 183 -20.13 -17.72 -15.40
CA SER A 183 -20.57 -17.58 -14.00
C SER A 183 -22.09 -17.54 -13.85
N LEU A 184 -22.82 -18.07 -14.84
CA LEU A 184 -24.29 -18.10 -14.89
C LEU A 184 -24.94 -16.70 -14.77
N GLY A 185 -24.24 -15.64 -15.20
CA GLY A 185 -24.73 -14.27 -15.14
C GLY A 185 -24.56 -13.57 -13.78
N ILE A 186 -23.88 -14.19 -12.81
CA ILE A 186 -23.80 -13.71 -11.43
C ILE A 186 -22.33 -13.47 -11.06
N ASN A 187 -22.03 -12.35 -10.38
CA ASN A 187 -20.77 -12.19 -9.65
C ASN A 187 -20.95 -12.83 -8.25
N PRO A 188 -20.33 -13.99 -7.97
CA PRO A 188 -20.57 -14.73 -6.74
C PRO A 188 -20.18 -13.97 -5.45
N TRP A 189 -19.35 -12.93 -5.57
CA TRP A 189 -18.87 -12.11 -4.45
C TRP A 189 -19.46 -10.70 -4.42
N GLU A 190 -20.46 -10.38 -5.25
CA GLU A 190 -21.06 -9.03 -5.31
C GLU A 190 -21.55 -8.52 -3.94
N ASN A 191 -22.06 -9.43 -3.12
CA ASN A 191 -22.60 -9.11 -1.79
C ASN A 191 -21.59 -9.34 -0.65
N CYS A 192 -20.36 -9.76 -0.95
CA CYS A 192 -19.35 -10.06 0.06
C CYS A 192 -18.86 -8.77 0.75
N THR A 193 -19.07 -8.67 2.07
CA THR A 193 -18.72 -7.47 2.87
C THR A 193 -17.46 -7.62 3.71
N ALA A 194 -16.69 -8.69 3.48
CA ALA A 194 -15.47 -8.97 4.22
C ALA A 194 -14.44 -7.82 4.08
N SER A 195 -13.61 -7.67 5.11
CA SER A 195 -12.54 -6.65 5.14
C SER A 195 -11.39 -6.97 4.18
N ILE A 196 -11.38 -8.19 3.62
CA ILE A 196 -10.41 -8.69 2.66
C ILE A 196 -11.11 -9.17 1.37
N ARG A 197 -10.36 -9.35 0.30
CA ARG A 197 -10.87 -9.80 -1.00
C ARG A 197 -11.06 -11.31 -1.02
N CYS A 198 -12.26 -11.79 -0.67
CA CYS A 198 -12.50 -13.22 -0.48
C CYS A 198 -12.34 -14.10 -1.72
N TRP A 199 -12.42 -13.55 -2.94
CA TRP A 199 -12.12 -14.33 -4.15
C TRP A 199 -10.62 -14.66 -4.29
N GLU A 200 -9.73 -13.97 -3.57
CA GLU A 200 -8.27 -14.22 -3.61
C GLU A 200 -7.84 -15.37 -2.69
N VAL A 201 -8.67 -15.73 -1.71
CA VAL A 201 -8.40 -16.78 -0.70
C VAL A 201 -9.42 -17.93 -0.75
N PHE A 202 -10.39 -17.87 -1.66
CA PHE A 202 -11.43 -18.88 -1.80
C PHE A 202 -10.86 -20.25 -2.23
N MET A 203 -11.11 -21.30 -1.43
CA MET A 203 -10.65 -22.68 -1.68
C MET A 203 -9.11 -22.80 -1.77
N ASP A 204 -8.38 -22.01 -0.99
CA ASP A 204 -6.91 -22.07 -0.93
C ASP A 204 -6.39 -23.07 0.12
N GLY A 205 -7.27 -23.64 0.93
CA GLY A 205 -6.97 -24.61 2.00
C GLY A 205 -6.60 -23.97 3.34
N VAL A 206 -6.67 -22.64 3.47
CA VAL A 206 -6.45 -21.89 4.70
C VAL A 206 -7.77 -21.28 5.16
N CYS A 207 -8.19 -21.55 6.39
CA CYS A 207 -9.42 -20.95 6.91
C CYS A 207 -9.25 -19.43 7.17
N ASN A 208 -9.92 -18.61 6.36
CA ASN A 208 -10.10 -17.18 6.48
C ASN A 208 -11.49 -16.85 7.06
N GLU A 209 -11.58 -16.69 8.38
CA GLU A 209 -12.85 -16.43 9.10
C GLU A 209 -13.62 -15.19 8.61
N ASP A 210 -12.93 -14.15 8.11
CA ASP A 210 -13.57 -12.97 7.52
C ASP A 210 -14.37 -13.30 6.26
N CYS A 211 -13.93 -14.32 5.51
CA CYS A 211 -14.57 -14.85 4.30
C CYS A 211 -15.51 -16.01 4.59
N ASN A 212 -15.48 -16.55 5.82
CA ASN A 212 -16.31 -17.66 6.28
C ASN A 212 -17.74 -17.21 6.63
N ASN A 213 -18.41 -16.61 5.65
CA ASN A 213 -19.80 -16.19 5.78
C ASN A 213 -20.55 -16.45 4.47
N PRO A 214 -21.90 -16.49 4.50
CA PRO A 214 -22.69 -16.84 3.32
C PRO A 214 -22.50 -15.89 2.13
N GLN A 215 -22.23 -14.60 2.39
CA GLN A 215 -22.07 -13.59 1.34
C GLN A 215 -20.73 -13.74 0.60
N CYS A 216 -19.75 -14.35 1.25
CA CYS A 216 -18.41 -14.60 0.74
C CYS A 216 -18.17 -16.09 0.45
N LEU A 217 -19.26 -16.86 0.30
CA LEU A 217 -19.25 -18.29 -0.06
C LEU A 217 -18.51 -19.20 0.91
N PHE A 218 -18.58 -18.88 2.21
CA PHE A 218 -17.97 -19.67 3.29
C PHE A 218 -16.50 -19.98 3.07
N ASP A 219 -15.77 -19.04 2.46
CA ASP A 219 -14.35 -19.20 2.19
C ASP A 219 -14.02 -20.49 1.42
N GLY A 220 -14.88 -20.88 0.48
CA GLY A 220 -14.66 -22.12 -0.27
C GLY A 220 -14.75 -23.40 0.58
N ARG A 221 -15.23 -23.28 1.82
CA ARG A 221 -15.29 -24.33 2.84
C ARG A 221 -13.91 -24.71 3.40
N ASP A 222 -12.90 -23.86 3.25
CA ASP A 222 -11.58 -24.04 3.89
C ASP A 222 -11.66 -24.01 5.43
N CYS A 223 -12.70 -23.36 5.96
CA CYS A 223 -13.01 -23.35 7.39
C CYS A 223 -13.83 -24.55 7.87
N GLU A 224 -14.38 -25.37 6.97
CA GLU A 224 -15.03 -26.60 7.38
C GLU A 224 -13.96 -27.59 7.86
N ARG A 225 -14.18 -28.15 9.05
CA ARG A 225 -13.39 -29.30 9.47
C ARG A 225 -13.68 -30.42 8.49
N LEU A 226 -12.65 -30.85 7.75
CA LEU A 226 -12.70 -32.03 6.88
C LEU A 226 -13.34 -33.18 7.66
N LEU A 227 -14.59 -33.46 7.37
CA LEU A 227 -15.24 -34.66 7.85
C LEU A 227 -14.52 -35.84 7.19
N PRO A 228 -14.20 -36.91 7.94
CA PRO A 228 -13.74 -38.14 7.31
C PRO A 228 -14.80 -38.60 6.29
N PRO A 229 -14.41 -39.29 5.19
CA PRO A 229 -15.39 -39.85 4.27
C PRO A 229 -16.32 -40.83 4.99
N CYS A 230 -17.55 -40.99 4.50
CA CYS A 230 -18.48 -42.01 4.99
C CYS A 230 -17.76 -43.36 5.11
N ASN A 231 -18.06 -44.11 6.17
CA ASN A 231 -17.45 -45.40 6.40
C ASN A 231 -17.58 -46.30 5.16
N PRO A 232 -16.48 -46.78 4.55
CA PRO A 232 -16.52 -47.52 3.29
C PRO A 232 -17.36 -48.79 3.32
N VAL A 233 -17.57 -49.38 4.52
CA VAL A 233 -18.41 -50.56 4.72
C VAL A 233 -19.90 -50.21 4.57
N TYR A 234 -20.28 -49.00 4.94
CA TYR A 234 -21.67 -48.52 4.95
C TYR A 234 -21.98 -47.60 3.77
N ASP A 235 -20.98 -47.04 3.08
CA ASP A 235 -21.14 -46.10 1.96
C ASP A 235 -22.09 -46.66 0.87
N ALA A 236 -21.87 -47.90 0.42
CA ALA A 236 -22.74 -48.54 -0.57
C ALA A 236 -24.17 -48.79 -0.05
N TYR A 237 -24.35 -49.01 1.27
CA TYR A 237 -25.67 -49.14 1.88
C TYR A 237 -26.38 -47.78 1.93
N CYS A 238 -25.69 -46.74 2.40
CA CYS A 238 -26.22 -45.40 2.53
C CYS A 238 -26.62 -44.80 1.19
N GLN A 239 -25.80 -44.97 0.14
CA GLN A 239 -26.14 -44.52 -1.21
C GLN A 239 -27.44 -45.14 -1.75
N LYS A 240 -27.68 -46.43 -1.50
CA LYS A 240 -28.89 -47.12 -1.97
C LYS A 240 -30.14 -46.75 -1.15
N HIS A 241 -29.94 -46.30 0.08
CA HIS A 241 -31.00 -45.95 1.03
C HIS A 241 -31.19 -44.44 1.19
N TYR A 242 -30.41 -43.62 0.49
CA TYR A 242 -30.49 -42.16 0.52
C TYR A 242 -31.84 -41.66 0.00
N ALA A 243 -32.50 -40.79 0.78
CA ALA A 243 -33.76 -40.13 0.43
C ALA A 243 -34.89 -41.08 -0.02
N ASN A 244 -34.91 -42.33 0.45
CA ASN A 244 -35.91 -43.33 0.07
C ASN A 244 -37.23 -43.26 0.88
N GLY A 245 -37.34 -42.31 1.81
CA GLY A 245 -38.50 -42.13 2.69
C GLY A 245 -38.49 -42.96 3.97
N PHE A 246 -37.43 -43.72 4.25
CA PHE A 246 -37.22 -44.49 5.48
C PHE A 246 -36.03 -43.94 6.26
N CYS A 247 -36.06 -44.09 7.59
CA CYS A 247 -34.97 -43.62 8.45
C CYS A 247 -33.93 -44.72 8.65
N ASP A 248 -32.72 -44.48 8.17
CA ASP A 248 -31.56 -45.36 8.31
C ASP A 248 -30.53 -44.73 9.28
N TYR A 249 -30.57 -45.10 10.56
CA TYR A 249 -29.74 -44.49 11.61
C TYR A 249 -28.23 -44.60 11.34
N GLY A 250 -27.78 -45.65 10.67
CA GLY A 250 -26.37 -45.84 10.31
C GLY A 250 -25.84 -44.83 9.27
N CYS A 251 -26.75 -44.16 8.56
CA CYS A 251 -26.45 -43.15 7.55
C CYS A 251 -26.80 -41.73 8.01
N ASN A 252 -27.27 -41.56 9.25
CA ASN A 252 -27.68 -40.27 9.79
C ASN A 252 -26.54 -39.60 10.57
N ASN A 253 -25.46 -39.28 9.88
CA ASN A 253 -24.31 -38.52 10.39
C ASN A 253 -23.85 -37.51 9.33
N ALA A 254 -22.93 -36.62 9.68
CA ALA A 254 -22.57 -35.51 8.80
C ALA A 254 -21.76 -35.98 7.57
N GLU A 255 -21.13 -37.15 7.66
CA GLU A 255 -20.26 -37.71 6.63
C GLU A 255 -20.91 -38.67 5.60
N CYS A 256 -22.16 -39.14 5.77
CA CYS A 256 -22.78 -40.25 4.98
C CYS A 256 -24.05 -39.97 4.13
#